data_AF-A0A9D9MGE7-F1
#
_entry.id   AF-A0A9D9MGE7-F1
#
_cell.length_a   1.000
_cell.length_b   1.000
_cell.length_c   1.000
_cell.angle_alpha   90.00
_cell.angle_beta   90.00
_cell.angle_gamma   90.00
#
_symmetry.space_group_name_H-M   'P 1'
#
loop_
_entity.id
_entity.type
_entity.pdbx_description
1 polymer ?
#
loop_
_entity_poly.entity_id
_entity_poly.type
_entity_poly.pdbx_seq_one_letter_code
_entity_poly.pdbx_strand_id
1 'polypeptide(L)'
;MSAFEPGINRVLRNESRDPRTLARPDGQSPEVDAHSRAIIDRTRRVRLAEVFRRRSSAALYWNEDRYGITTVAMRTTSLSEKQLLDILRFRLAQYLQAGQLDPRLIFDRRLEHEPASHVSPEDIHFLCGVSETGEILAYGTFKSVSADVCASRVCDSGRPLFPVEEVFGQGLFNRLRILPDLPVRRVREAGRLMKSHCTDVSDELMIRAPIELLLGAFKFASAVTHEFDACVGDVEMGVAKKALDYFQLPTTLIRGTVPYCEESSFGFFNYQHRTRHPYAFCCADISAHRLAAVDAALSQPGKSGIEALIALRGDACAPRSSLEPAGGLPPLNRMDLAQVGMPMLNRREMLQLGEWLRRTEPFRGLSVAEAAALGTLLRRTTFAAGERLLRCGSAPLGVTFIEQGLAVLSCVGRSQPVPSVLEVGPFDYFGETSVLCGGVSEADVVAATPGSALVLGRDVYSNVLSSLPEVQAEFSRKALERFTVARGGDLTAEMHQ
;
A
#
# COMPACT_ATOMS: atom_id res chain seq x y z
N MET A 1 -37.56 -26.66 -10.69
CA MET A 1 -36.26 -27.13 -11.20
C MET A 1 -35.69 -26.05 -12.10
N SER A 2 -34.45 -25.63 -11.86
CA SER A 2 -33.73 -24.50 -12.48
C SER A 2 -33.96 -23.13 -11.83
N ALA A 3 -32.83 -22.42 -11.62
CA ALA A 3 -32.63 -21.02 -11.24
C ALA A 3 -32.78 -20.62 -9.76
N PHE A 4 -31.93 -21.17 -8.88
CA PHE A 4 -31.45 -20.46 -7.68
C PHE A 4 -29.99 -20.90 -7.44
N GLU A 5 -29.03 -20.24 -8.09
CA GLU A 5 -27.62 -20.40 -7.76
C GLU A 5 -27.31 -19.66 -6.44
N PRO A 6 -26.71 -20.32 -5.41
CA PRO A 6 -26.47 -19.70 -4.12
C PRO A 6 -25.22 -18.81 -4.14
N GLY A 7 -25.43 -17.49 -4.04
CA GLY A 7 -24.41 -16.43 -4.04
C GLY A 7 -23.37 -16.41 -2.89
N ILE A 8 -23.32 -17.46 -2.05
CA ILE A 8 -22.19 -17.70 -1.14
C ILE A 8 -20.93 -18.04 -1.93
N ASN A 9 -21.10 -18.90 -2.95
CA ASN A 9 -20.00 -19.40 -3.75
C ASN A 9 -19.24 -18.24 -4.42
N ARG A 10 -19.91 -17.14 -4.80
CA ARG A 10 -19.28 -16.05 -5.56
C ARG A 10 -18.35 -15.11 -4.80
N VAL A 11 -18.48 -15.02 -3.47
CA VAL A 11 -17.66 -14.11 -2.65
C VAL A 11 -16.49 -14.85 -1.99
N LEU A 12 -16.66 -16.16 -1.77
CA LEU A 12 -15.60 -17.02 -1.22
C LEU A 12 -14.89 -17.80 -2.32
N ARG A 13 -15.51 -18.16 -3.46
CA ARG A 13 -14.76 -18.47 -4.69
C ARG A 13 -14.22 -17.16 -5.20
N ASN A 14 -12.93 -17.15 -5.48
CA ASN A 14 -12.19 -16.03 -6.00
C ASN A 14 -12.61 -15.74 -7.46
N GLU A 15 -13.89 -15.42 -7.72
CA GLU A 15 -14.42 -15.16 -9.07
C GLU A 15 -14.15 -13.72 -9.53
N SER A 16 -12.95 -13.20 -9.22
CA SER A 16 -12.37 -12.07 -9.93
C SER A 16 -11.87 -12.57 -11.29
N ARG A 17 -12.79 -12.77 -12.24
CA ARG A 17 -12.53 -13.51 -13.50
C ARG A 17 -12.11 -14.96 -13.23
N ASP A 18 -12.33 -15.86 -14.19
CA ASP A 18 -11.74 -17.20 -14.12
C ASP A 18 -10.22 -17.02 -14.00
N PRO A 19 -9.50 -17.63 -13.03
CA PRO A 19 -8.04 -17.62 -13.03
C PRO A 19 -7.45 -18.14 -14.35
N ARG A 20 -8.24 -18.92 -15.14
CA ARG A 20 -7.91 -19.33 -16.51
C ARG A 20 -8.01 -18.21 -17.56
N THR A 21 -8.45 -17.00 -17.20
CA THR A 21 -8.59 -15.83 -18.10
C THR A 21 -7.61 -14.69 -17.81
N LEU A 22 -6.73 -14.79 -16.81
CA LEU A 22 -5.43 -14.13 -16.93
C LEU A 22 -4.68 -14.93 -17.98
N ALA A 23 -4.43 -14.31 -19.14
CA ALA A 23 -3.74 -14.96 -20.24
C ALA A 23 -2.57 -15.77 -19.70
N ARG A 24 -2.61 -17.10 -19.90
CA ARG A 24 -1.43 -17.94 -19.72
C ARG A 24 -0.31 -17.22 -20.46
N PRO A 25 0.87 -16.97 -19.84
CA PRO A 25 1.99 -16.48 -20.63
C PRO A 25 2.18 -17.47 -21.79
N ASP A 26 2.00 -17.00 -23.02
CA ASP A 26 2.13 -17.82 -24.21
C ASP A 26 3.48 -18.56 -24.16
N GLY A 27 3.45 -19.88 -24.40
CA GLY A 27 4.64 -20.73 -24.42
C GLY A 27 5.12 -21.26 -23.06
N GLN A 28 4.24 -21.57 -22.11
CA GLN A 28 4.64 -22.30 -20.89
C GLN A 28 5.05 -23.76 -21.24
N SER A 29 6.27 -24.15 -20.84
CA SER A 29 6.79 -25.51 -21.10
C SER A 29 6.02 -26.56 -20.30
N PRO A 30 5.76 -27.76 -20.88
CA PRO A 30 5.17 -28.89 -20.15
C PRO A 30 5.88 -29.23 -18.84
N GLU A 31 7.18 -28.96 -18.74
CA GLU A 31 7.99 -29.20 -17.54
C GLU A 31 7.62 -28.26 -16.39
N VAL A 32 7.37 -26.97 -16.69
CA VAL A 32 6.95 -25.97 -15.71
C VAL A 32 5.57 -26.32 -15.14
N ASP A 33 4.67 -26.79 -16.01
CA ASP A 33 3.33 -27.24 -15.62
C ASP A 33 3.38 -28.52 -14.77
N ALA A 34 4.27 -29.45 -15.11
CA ALA A 34 4.49 -30.67 -14.33
C ALA A 34 5.04 -30.36 -12.93
N HIS A 35 6.01 -29.45 -12.83
CA HIS A 35 6.58 -29.00 -11.56
C HIS A 35 5.55 -28.31 -10.67
N SER A 36 4.76 -27.39 -11.25
CA SER A 36 3.69 -26.69 -10.53
C SER A 36 2.65 -27.67 -9.98
N ARG A 37 2.22 -28.65 -10.80
CA ARG A 37 1.32 -29.72 -10.35
C ARG A 37 1.92 -30.55 -9.23
N ALA A 38 3.21 -30.91 -9.34
CA ALA A 38 3.89 -31.68 -8.29
C ALA A 38 3.92 -30.94 -6.94
N ILE A 39 4.16 -29.62 -6.92
CA ILE A 39 4.09 -28.80 -5.70
C ILE A 39 2.68 -28.82 -5.10
N ILE A 40 1.66 -28.63 -5.93
CA ILE A 40 0.26 -28.64 -5.52
C ILE A 40 -0.12 -30.00 -4.93
N ASP A 41 0.24 -31.09 -5.60
CA ASP A 41 -0.09 -32.46 -5.17
C ASP A 41 0.63 -32.86 -3.87
N ARG A 42 1.89 -32.44 -3.69
CA ARG A 42 2.60 -32.64 -2.42
C ARG A 42 1.93 -31.88 -1.28
N THR A 43 1.47 -30.66 -1.54
CA THR A 43 0.79 -29.84 -0.52
C THR A 43 -0.50 -30.48 -0.04
N ARG A 44 -1.24 -31.18 -0.91
CA ARG A 44 -2.44 -31.96 -0.51
C ARG A 44 -2.16 -33.03 0.55
N ARG A 45 -0.89 -33.41 0.75
CA ARG A 45 -0.45 -34.39 1.76
C ARG A 45 0.08 -33.75 3.04
N VAL A 46 0.21 -32.42 3.09
CA VAL A 46 0.67 -31.71 4.30
C VAL A 46 -0.39 -31.85 5.38
N ARG A 47 0.01 -32.34 6.56
CA ARG A 47 -0.83 -32.46 7.76
C ARG A 47 -0.09 -31.94 8.97
N LEU A 48 -0.71 -31.00 9.69
CA LEU A 48 -0.22 -30.44 10.95
C LEU A 48 -1.08 -30.93 12.12
N ALA A 49 -1.30 -32.24 12.21
CA ALA A 49 -2.19 -32.83 13.21
C ALA A 49 -1.82 -32.41 14.65
N GLU A 50 -0.52 -32.31 14.96
CA GLU A 50 -0.03 -31.85 16.26
C GLU A 50 -0.40 -30.38 16.57
N VAL A 51 -0.51 -29.54 15.53
CA VAL A 51 -0.88 -28.13 15.69
C VAL A 51 -2.37 -27.98 15.92
N PHE A 52 -3.22 -28.87 15.40
CA PHE A 52 -4.69 -28.72 15.47
C PHE A 52 -5.38 -29.64 16.50
N ARG A 53 -4.83 -30.82 16.81
CA ARG A 53 -5.50 -31.78 17.70
C ARG A 53 -5.40 -31.44 19.19
N ARG A 54 -4.36 -30.70 19.58
CA ARG A 54 -4.11 -30.41 20.99
C ARG A 54 -3.55 -29.01 21.16
N ARG A 55 -4.15 -28.27 22.09
CA ARG A 55 -3.66 -26.93 22.45
C ARG A 55 -2.22 -27.00 22.94
N SER A 56 -1.33 -26.35 22.20
CA SER A 56 0.04 -26.07 22.63
C SER A 56 0.05 -24.97 23.70
N SER A 57 0.91 -25.09 24.70
CA SER A 57 1.17 -24.01 25.67
C SER A 57 1.74 -22.75 25.01
N ALA A 58 2.36 -22.90 23.84
CA ALA A 58 2.92 -21.81 23.05
C ALA A 58 1.92 -21.14 22.09
N ALA A 59 0.66 -21.59 22.06
CA ALA A 59 -0.39 -20.99 21.25
C ALA A 59 -0.85 -19.65 21.83
N LEU A 60 -0.75 -18.60 21.02
CA LEU A 60 -1.20 -17.24 21.35
C LEU A 60 -2.73 -17.11 21.28
N TYR A 61 -3.36 -17.89 20.40
CA TYR A 61 -4.80 -17.99 20.26
C TYR A 61 -5.15 -19.45 19.94
N TRP A 62 -6.28 -19.90 20.48
CA TRP A 62 -6.80 -21.24 20.23
C TRP A 62 -8.33 -21.24 20.30
N ASN A 63 -8.98 -21.69 19.23
CA ASN A 63 -10.40 -22.02 19.20
C ASN A 63 -10.54 -23.50 18.85
N GLU A 64 -11.01 -24.29 19.81
CA GLU A 64 -11.04 -25.75 19.71
C GLU A 64 -12.26 -26.23 18.92
N ASP A 65 -11.98 -27.10 17.95
CA ASP A 65 -12.91 -27.96 17.22
C ASP A 65 -14.36 -27.47 17.08
N ARG A 66 -14.52 -26.32 16.43
CA ARG A 66 -15.85 -25.81 16.09
C ARG A 66 -16.34 -26.47 14.81
N TYR A 67 -17.05 -27.58 14.97
CA TYR A 67 -17.62 -28.37 13.88
C TYR A 67 -16.56 -28.91 12.91
N GLY A 68 -15.47 -29.48 13.44
CA GLY A 68 -14.39 -30.07 12.63
C GLY A 68 -13.29 -29.08 12.26
N ILE A 69 -13.37 -27.82 12.71
CA ILE A 69 -12.39 -26.77 12.45
C ILE A 69 -11.71 -26.34 13.74
N THR A 70 -10.38 -26.33 13.73
CA THR A 70 -9.57 -25.71 14.79
C THR A 70 -8.83 -24.50 14.23
N THR A 71 -8.86 -23.39 14.98
CA THR A 71 -8.11 -22.16 14.65
C THR A 71 -7.03 -21.90 15.70
N VAL A 72 -5.81 -21.65 15.24
CA VAL A 72 -4.61 -21.51 16.06
C VAL A 72 -3.81 -20.29 15.63
N ALA A 73 -3.25 -19.55 16.60
CA ALA A 73 -2.20 -18.57 16.34
C ALA A 73 -0.91 -18.92 17.09
N MET A 74 0.22 -18.89 16.39
CA MET A 74 1.55 -19.20 16.95
C MET A 74 2.62 -18.26 16.38
N ARG A 75 3.64 -17.94 17.18
CA ARG A 75 4.86 -17.30 16.66
C ARG A 75 5.65 -18.27 15.79
N THR A 76 6.45 -17.75 14.86
CA THR A 76 7.41 -18.56 14.10
C THR A 76 8.33 -19.36 15.02
N THR A 77 8.82 -18.74 16.09
CA THR A 77 9.69 -19.40 17.11
C THR A 77 9.02 -20.55 17.86
N SER A 78 7.69 -20.61 17.87
CA SER A 78 6.93 -21.70 18.49
C SER A 78 6.68 -22.88 17.54
N LEU A 79 7.04 -22.76 16.26
CA LEU A 79 6.89 -23.80 15.25
C LEU A 79 8.20 -24.57 15.12
N SER A 80 8.11 -25.89 14.96
CA SER A 80 9.28 -26.65 14.51
C SER A 80 9.63 -26.28 13.07
N GLU A 81 10.90 -26.47 12.68
CA GLU A 81 11.35 -26.24 11.31
C GLU A 81 10.47 -26.97 10.29
N LYS A 82 10.13 -28.24 10.56
CA LYS A 82 9.23 -29.03 9.72
C LYS A 82 7.85 -28.36 9.57
N GLN A 83 7.24 -27.93 10.68
CA GLN A 83 5.93 -27.28 10.67
C GLN A 83 5.97 -25.97 9.87
N LEU A 84 7.01 -25.15 10.06
CA LEU A 84 7.21 -23.92 9.29
C LEU A 84 7.35 -24.21 7.79
N LEU A 85 8.20 -25.16 7.41
CA LEU A 85 8.37 -25.54 6.00
C LEU A 85 7.07 -26.07 5.39
N ASP A 86 6.29 -26.85 6.12
CA ASP A 86 4.98 -27.34 5.69
C ASP A 86 3.97 -26.21 5.47
N ILE A 87 3.99 -25.16 6.30
CA ILE A 87 3.21 -23.93 6.08
C ILE A 87 3.69 -23.19 4.84
N LEU A 88 5.00 -23.06 4.62
CA LEU A 88 5.56 -22.39 3.44
C LEU A 88 5.28 -23.15 2.13
N ARG A 89 5.24 -24.49 2.18
CA ARG A 89 4.76 -25.34 1.07
C ARG A 89 3.30 -25.05 0.76
N PHE A 90 2.47 -25.05 1.80
CA PHE A 90 1.04 -24.73 1.68
C PHE A 90 0.82 -23.38 0.99
N ARG A 91 1.52 -22.34 1.46
CA ARG A 91 1.40 -21.00 0.91
C ARG A 91 1.81 -20.92 -0.56
N LEU A 92 2.97 -21.50 -0.91
CA LEU A 92 3.46 -21.53 -2.29
C LEU A 92 2.43 -22.17 -3.24
N ALA A 93 1.87 -23.32 -2.85
CA ALA A 93 0.87 -24.01 -3.65
C ALA A 93 -0.42 -23.19 -3.81
N GLN A 94 -0.92 -22.54 -2.74
CA GLN A 94 -2.12 -21.71 -2.85
C GLN A 94 -1.88 -20.51 -3.78
N TYR A 95 -0.69 -19.90 -3.72
CA TYR A 95 -0.34 -18.81 -4.62
C TYR A 95 -0.26 -19.22 -6.10
N LEU A 96 0.31 -20.39 -6.38
CA LEU A 96 0.33 -20.96 -7.73
C LEU A 96 -1.10 -21.24 -8.24
N GLN A 97 -1.94 -21.86 -7.40
CA GLN A 97 -3.34 -22.15 -7.76
C GLN A 97 -4.17 -20.88 -7.98
N ALA A 98 -3.90 -19.82 -7.22
CA ALA A 98 -4.60 -18.55 -7.34
C ALA A 98 -4.09 -17.68 -8.52
N GLY A 99 -3.05 -18.11 -9.24
CA GLY A 99 -2.42 -17.32 -10.30
C GLY A 99 -1.84 -16.01 -9.76
N GLN A 100 -1.15 -16.07 -8.63
CA GLN A 100 -0.51 -14.91 -7.98
C GLN A 100 1.02 -14.93 -8.10
N LEU A 101 1.59 -16.03 -8.62
CA LEU A 101 3.02 -16.18 -8.88
C LEU A 101 3.27 -16.59 -10.32
N ASP A 102 4.44 -16.22 -10.83
CA ASP A 102 4.95 -16.76 -12.09
C ASP A 102 5.48 -18.18 -11.87
N PRO A 103 4.87 -19.21 -12.48
CA PRO A 103 5.34 -20.58 -12.30
C PRO A 103 6.73 -20.84 -12.90
N ARG A 104 7.18 -20.05 -13.88
CA ARG A 104 8.54 -20.17 -14.44
C ARG A 104 9.59 -19.82 -13.39
N LEU A 105 9.39 -18.72 -12.66
CA LEU A 105 10.25 -18.33 -11.54
C LEU A 105 10.41 -19.45 -10.50
N ILE A 106 9.30 -20.15 -10.18
CA ILE A 106 9.29 -21.26 -9.22
C ILE A 106 10.07 -22.47 -9.76
N PHE A 107 9.89 -22.78 -11.04
CA PHE A 107 10.59 -23.86 -11.74
C PHE A 107 12.10 -23.61 -11.85
N ASP A 108 12.50 -22.45 -12.36
CA ASP A 108 13.89 -22.08 -12.60
C ASP A 108 14.71 -22.09 -11.30
N ARG A 109 14.09 -21.65 -10.21
CA ARG A 109 14.70 -21.67 -8.86
C ARG A 109 14.52 -22.99 -8.12
N ARG A 110 13.84 -23.96 -8.71
CA ARG A 110 13.51 -25.28 -8.13
C ARG A 110 12.91 -25.17 -6.72
N LEU A 111 12.05 -24.17 -6.52
CA LEU A 111 11.46 -23.93 -5.20
C LEU A 111 10.44 -25.02 -4.87
N GLU A 112 10.52 -25.51 -3.63
CA GLU A 112 9.54 -26.45 -3.08
C GLU A 112 8.59 -25.80 -2.06
N HIS A 113 9.00 -24.66 -1.51
CA HIS A 113 8.27 -23.84 -0.55
C HIS A 113 8.68 -22.37 -0.74
N GLU A 114 7.93 -21.44 -0.15
CA GLU A 114 8.37 -20.05 -0.09
C GLU A 114 9.73 -19.93 0.63
N PRO A 115 10.61 -18.99 0.23
CA PRO A 115 11.87 -18.75 0.94
C PRO A 115 11.66 -18.47 2.42
N ALA A 116 12.39 -19.17 3.30
CA ALA A 116 12.29 -18.98 4.74
C ALA A 116 12.72 -17.57 5.18
N SER A 117 13.56 -16.89 4.38
CA SER A 117 13.92 -15.49 4.57
C SER A 117 12.74 -14.52 4.50
N HIS A 118 11.59 -14.94 3.98
CA HIS A 118 10.36 -14.14 4.00
C HIS A 118 9.62 -14.20 5.35
N VAL A 119 10.13 -14.92 6.34
CA VAL A 119 9.53 -15.08 7.67
C VAL A 119 10.47 -14.53 8.73
N SER A 120 9.94 -13.69 9.62
CA SER A 120 10.66 -13.22 10.80
C SER A 120 10.33 -14.09 12.01
N PRO A 121 11.25 -14.29 12.97
CA PRO A 121 10.98 -15.02 14.22
C PRO A 121 9.73 -14.55 14.99
N GLU A 122 9.40 -13.27 14.88
CA GLU A 122 8.27 -12.62 15.55
C GLU A 122 6.98 -12.56 14.71
N ASP A 123 6.95 -13.21 13.53
CA ASP A 123 5.72 -13.32 12.76
C ASP A 123 4.70 -14.20 13.50
N ILE A 124 3.45 -13.74 13.52
CA ILE A 124 2.33 -14.49 14.08
C ILE A 124 1.60 -15.16 12.93
N HIS A 125 1.55 -16.49 12.96
CA HIS A 125 0.88 -17.34 11.99
C HIS A 125 -0.50 -17.71 12.50
N PHE A 126 -1.53 -17.36 11.74
CA PHE A 126 -2.89 -17.84 11.97
C PHE A 126 -3.14 -19.01 11.02
N LEU A 127 -3.59 -20.11 11.59
CA LEU A 127 -3.87 -21.35 10.88
C LEU A 127 -5.27 -21.80 11.24
N CYS A 128 -6.03 -22.17 10.22
CA CYS A 128 -7.33 -22.78 10.36
C CYS A 128 -7.30 -24.11 9.61
N GLY A 129 -7.64 -25.21 10.28
CA GLY A 129 -7.47 -26.54 9.74
C GLY A 129 -8.50 -27.54 10.25
N VAL A 130 -8.56 -28.69 9.57
CA VAL A 130 -9.41 -29.81 9.98
C VAL A 130 -8.86 -30.40 11.28
N SER A 131 -9.66 -30.37 12.34
CA SER A 131 -9.24 -30.81 13.69
C SER A 131 -8.72 -32.25 13.69
N GLU A 132 -9.41 -33.15 12.99
CA GLU A 132 -9.08 -34.58 12.97
C GLU A 132 -7.82 -34.88 12.15
N THR A 133 -7.73 -34.40 10.91
CA THR A 133 -6.65 -34.79 9.98
C THR A 133 -5.43 -33.89 10.12
N GLY A 134 -5.62 -32.65 10.54
CA GLY A 134 -4.62 -31.59 10.54
C GLY A 134 -4.38 -30.95 9.17
N GLU A 135 -5.30 -31.13 8.22
CA GLU A 135 -5.24 -30.47 6.92
C GLU A 135 -5.45 -28.95 7.07
N ILE A 136 -4.60 -28.15 6.44
CA ILE A 136 -4.69 -26.68 6.48
C ILE A 136 -5.77 -26.21 5.50
N LEU A 137 -6.76 -25.47 6.00
CA LEU A 137 -7.87 -24.94 5.21
C LEU A 137 -7.72 -23.44 4.92
N ALA A 138 -7.15 -22.68 5.85
CA ALA A 138 -6.85 -21.27 5.65
C ALA A 138 -5.63 -20.82 6.45
N TYR A 139 -4.96 -19.79 5.94
CA TYR A 139 -3.77 -19.21 6.55
C TYR A 139 -3.79 -17.69 6.44
N GLY A 140 -3.24 -17.02 7.45
CA GLY A 140 -2.99 -15.59 7.45
C GLY A 140 -1.82 -15.27 8.39
N THR A 141 -1.27 -14.06 8.30
CA THR A 141 -0.16 -13.66 9.16
C THR A 141 -0.20 -12.19 9.54
N PHE A 142 0.25 -11.92 10.76
CA PHE A 142 0.71 -10.59 11.17
C PHE A 142 2.23 -10.63 11.22
N LYS A 143 2.86 -9.98 10.22
CA LYS A 143 4.31 -9.94 10.11
C LYS A 143 4.89 -8.86 10.99
N SER A 144 6.01 -9.20 11.60
CA SER A 144 6.89 -8.26 12.28
C SER A 144 7.90 -7.67 11.29
N VAL A 145 8.34 -6.45 11.59
CA VAL A 145 9.58 -5.90 11.04
C VAL A 145 10.68 -6.18 12.07
N SER A 146 11.92 -6.37 11.61
CA SER A 146 13.09 -6.82 12.40
C SER A 146 13.12 -6.31 13.86
N ALA A 147 13.53 -7.19 14.78
CA ALA A 147 13.46 -6.99 16.24
C ALA A 147 14.35 -5.84 16.79
N ASP A 148 15.36 -5.39 16.04
CA ASP A 148 16.41 -4.51 16.57
C ASP A 148 16.07 -3.01 16.61
N VAL A 149 14.80 -2.62 16.43
CA VAL A 149 14.42 -1.21 16.20
C VAL A 149 13.52 -0.64 17.30
N CYS A 150 13.91 -0.86 18.56
CA CYS A 150 13.04 -0.58 19.71
C CYS A 150 12.63 0.91 19.87
N ALA A 151 13.39 1.84 19.26
CA ALA A 151 13.20 3.29 19.42
C ALA A 151 12.58 4.02 18.21
N SER A 152 12.57 3.42 17.01
CA SER A 152 12.08 4.15 15.81
C SER A 152 10.56 4.14 15.71
N ARG A 153 10.01 5.25 15.23
CA ARG A 153 8.61 5.43 14.85
C ARG A 153 8.40 5.18 13.37
N VAL A 154 7.15 4.96 12.97
CA VAL A 154 6.79 4.75 11.56
C VAL A 154 7.20 5.94 10.68
N CYS A 155 7.15 7.17 11.16
CA CYS A 155 7.54 8.36 10.38
C CYS A 155 9.05 8.58 10.24
N ASP A 156 9.86 7.96 11.10
CA ASP A 156 11.30 8.22 11.14
C ASP A 156 11.97 7.69 9.86
N SER A 157 12.91 8.45 9.30
CA SER A 157 13.72 8.04 8.16
C SER A 157 14.79 7.01 8.57
N GLY A 158 15.17 6.09 7.66
CA GLY A 158 16.25 5.13 7.90
C GLY A 158 15.89 3.89 8.74
N ARG A 159 14.66 3.78 9.26
CA ARG A 159 14.18 2.52 9.86
C ARG A 159 13.98 1.44 8.81
N PRO A 160 13.96 0.15 9.20
CA PRO A 160 13.47 -0.91 8.34
C PRO A 160 12.03 -0.65 7.86
N LEU A 161 11.77 -1.01 6.61
CA LEU A 161 10.49 -0.83 5.95
C LEU A 161 9.56 -2.02 6.24
N PHE A 162 8.25 -1.76 6.29
CA PHE A 162 7.28 -2.84 6.15
C PHE A 162 7.36 -3.39 4.72
N PRO A 163 7.14 -4.68 4.46
CA PRO A 163 7.10 -5.21 3.09
C PRO A 163 6.20 -4.41 2.13
N VAL A 164 5.08 -3.86 2.60
CA VAL A 164 4.24 -2.93 1.81
C VAL A 164 5.00 -1.65 1.42
N GLU A 165 5.82 -1.09 2.29
CA GLU A 165 6.62 0.10 1.97
C GLU A 165 7.81 -0.21 1.05
N GLU A 166 8.33 -1.44 1.07
CA GLU A 166 9.35 -1.86 0.09
C GLU A 166 8.83 -1.80 -1.34
N VAL A 167 7.52 -2.00 -1.53
CA VAL A 167 6.86 -2.00 -2.85
C VAL A 167 6.29 -0.62 -3.21
N PHE A 168 5.67 0.05 -2.24
CA PHE A 168 4.92 1.30 -2.48
C PHE A 168 5.68 2.57 -2.06
N GLY A 169 6.86 2.40 -1.46
CA GLY A 169 7.78 3.47 -1.09
C GLY A 169 7.63 3.96 0.35
N GLN A 170 8.70 4.56 0.86
CA GLN A 170 8.76 5.10 2.22
C GLN A 170 7.85 6.32 2.43
N GLY A 171 7.36 6.47 3.65
CA GLY A 171 6.53 7.61 4.07
C GLY A 171 5.07 7.48 3.66
N LEU A 172 4.70 6.32 3.10
CA LEU A 172 3.35 5.97 2.65
C LEU A 172 2.27 6.31 3.68
N PHE A 173 2.55 6.06 4.96
CA PHE A 173 1.59 6.22 6.04
C PHE A 173 1.66 7.57 6.76
N ASN A 174 2.54 8.49 6.36
CA ASN A 174 2.81 9.75 7.09
C ASN A 174 1.60 10.69 7.20
N ARG A 175 0.59 10.52 6.33
CA ARG A 175 -0.66 11.31 6.35
C ARG A 175 -1.74 10.73 7.25
N LEU A 176 -1.53 9.55 7.83
CA LEU A 176 -2.50 8.94 8.73
C LEU A 176 -2.39 9.54 10.13
N ARG A 177 -3.49 9.53 10.88
CA ARG A 177 -3.47 9.90 12.30
C ARG A 177 -2.86 8.77 13.12
N ILE A 178 -2.11 9.12 14.16
CA ILE A 178 -1.55 8.21 15.17
C ILE A 178 -0.45 7.29 14.62
N LEU A 179 -0.72 6.58 13.52
CA LEU A 179 0.17 5.58 12.92
C LEU A 179 1.61 6.08 12.68
N PRO A 180 1.86 7.28 12.11
CA PRO A 180 3.22 7.78 11.90
C PRO A 180 4.03 7.87 13.20
N ASP A 181 3.37 8.18 14.31
CA ASP A 181 4.00 8.36 15.61
C ASP A 181 4.13 7.06 16.42
N LEU A 182 3.50 5.97 15.97
CA LEU A 182 3.60 4.69 16.65
C LEU A 182 5.03 4.12 16.53
N PRO A 183 5.55 3.48 17.59
CA PRO A 183 6.77 2.70 17.48
C PRO A 183 6.60 1.59 16.44
N VAL A 184 7.62 1.35 15.60
CA VAL A 184 7.57 0.30 14.55
C VAL A 184 7.20 -1.06 15.13
N ARG A 185 7.74 -1.40 16.31
CA ARG A 185 7.44 -2.65 17.04
C ARG A 185 5.97 -2.81 17.43
N ARG A 186 5.19 -1.73 17.48
CA ARG A 186 3.74 -1.73 17.78
C ARG A 186 2.88 -1.73 16.52
N VAL A 187 3.49 -1.94 15.35
CA VAL A 187 2.80 -2.10 14.08
C VAL A 187 3.15 -3.47 13.51
N ARG A 188 2.18 -4.11 12.86
CA ARG A 188 2.37 -5.37 12.12
C ARG A 188 1.93 -5.19 10.69
N GLU A 189 2.48 -5.98 9.78
CA GLU A 189 1.90 -6.10 8.44
C GLU A 189 0.90 -7.26 8.40
N ALA A 190 -0.37 -6.96 8.13
CA ALA A 190 -1.41 -7.94 7.94
C ALA A 190 -1.46 -8.39 6.47
N GLY A 191 -1.17 -9.66 6.24
CA GLY A 191 -1.04 -10.19 4.88
C GLY A 191 -1.15 -11.69 4.78
N ARG A 192 -0.82 -12.18 3.58
CA ARG A 192 -0.80 -13.61 3.24
C ARG A 192 -2.12 -14.34 3.54
N LEU A 193 -3.25 -13.62 3.47
CA LEU A 193 -4.57 -14.23 3.63
C LEU A 193 -4.85 -15.15 2.43
N MET A 194 -4.99 -16.43 2.70
CA MET A 194 -5.21 -17.45 1.68
C MET A 194 -6.06 -18.58 2.24
N LYS A 195 -6.70 -19.31 1.33
CA LYS A 195 -7.50 -20.48 1.64
C LYS A 195 -7.10 -21.63 0.73
N SER A 196 -7.35 -22.84 1.19
CA SER A 196 -7.15 -24.04 0.39
C SER A 196 -8.04 -24.01 -0.85
N HIS A 197 -7.53 -24.53 -1.96
CA HIS A 197 -8.30 -24.85 -3.16
C HIS A 197 -8.56 -26.36 -3.29
N CYS A 198 -8.39 -27.13 -2.21
CA CYS A 198 -8.67 -28.56 -2.16
C CYS A 198 -10.16 -28.84 -2.35
N THR A 199 -10.49 -29.81 -3.21
CA THR A 199 -11.87 -30.22 -3.52
C THR A 199 -12.36 -31.39 -2.68
N ASP A 200 -11.46 -32.02 -1.93
CA ASP A 200 -11.74 -33.26 -1.18
C ASP A 200 -12.33 -32.98 0.21
N VAL A 201 -12.41 -31.70 0.59
CA VAL A 201 -12.97 -31.21 1.85
C VAL A 201 -14.39 -30.70 1.60
N SER A 202 -15.31 -30.86 2.57
CA SER A 202 -16.69 -30.41 2.42
C SER A 202 -16.78 -28.90 2.15
N ASP A 203 -17.73 -28.52 1.30
CA ASP A 203 -17.99 -27.11 0.96
C ASP A 203 -18.24 -26.24 2.20
N GLU A 204 -18.87 -26.82 3.24
CA GLU A 204 -19.13 -26.15 4.50
C GLU A 204 -17.83 -25.72 5.20
N LEU A 205 -16.86 -26.63 5.36
CA LEU A 205 -15.59 -26.33 6.01
C LEU A 205 -14.82 -25.27 5.21
N MET A 206 -14.86 -25.36 3.88
CA MET A 206 -14.22 -24.40 2.98
C MET A 206 -14.83 -23.00 3.03
N ILE A 207 -16.12 -22.89 3.39
CA ILE A 207 -16.80 -21.61 3.62
C ILE A 207 -16.44 -21.04 5.01
N ARG A 208 -16.48 -21.89 6.05
CA ARG A 208 -16.25 -21.48 7.44
C ARG A 208 -14.80 -21.10 7.71
N ALA A 209 -13.84 -21.86 7.19
CA ALA A 209 -12.42 -21.75 7.58
C ALA A 209 -11.81 -20.34 7.43
N PRO A 210 -12.01 -19.61 6.31
CA PRO A 210 -11.50 -18.24 6.20
C PRO A 210 -12.14 -17.26 7.19
N ILE A 211 -13.39 -17.49 7.58
CA ILE A 211 -14.12 -16.64 8.52
C ILE A 211 -13.66 -16.94 9.95
N GLU A 212 -13.51 -18.22 10.32
CA GLU A 212 -12.90 -18.65 11.60
C GLU A 212 -11.49 -18.06 11.76
N LEU A 213 -10.66 -18.15 10.72
CA LEU A 213 -9.32 -17.59 10.70
C LEU A 213 -9.32 -16.08 11.01
N LEU A 214 -10.15 -15.31 10.28
CA LEU A 214 -10.22 -13.86 10.45
C LEU A 214 -10.84 -13.46 11.78
N LEU A 215 -11.85 -14.21 12.26
CA LEU A 215 -12.41 -14.00 13.59
C LEU A 215 -11.33 -14.18 14.66
N GLY A 216 -10.51 -15.25 14.56
CA GLY A 216 -9.40 -15.48 15.47
C GLY A 216 -8.35 -14.37 15.40
N ALA A 217 -7.98 -13.94 14.19
CA ALA A 217 -7.03 -12.85 13.97
C ALA A 217 -7.51 -11.52 14.56
N PHE A 218 -8.78 -11.16 14.36
CA PHE A 218 -9.32 -9.90 14.87
C PHE A 218 -9.63 -9.95 16.36
N LYS A 219 -10.08 -11.09 16.91
CA LYS A 219 -10.18 -11.27 18.37
C LYS A 219 -8.81 -11.10 19.02
N PHE A 220 -7.77 -11.69 18.43
CA PHE A 220 -6.40 -11.54 18.90
C PHE A 220 -5.92 -10.09 18.83
N ALA A 221 -6.10 -9.42 17.69
CA ALA A 221 -5.70 -8.02 17.51
C ALA A 221 -6.46 -7.06 18.43
N SER A 222 -7.75 -7.32 18.70
CA SER A 222 -8.58 -6.49 19.59
C SER A 222 -8.34 -6.76 21.08
N ALA A 223 -7.60 -7.82 21.42
CA ALA A 223 -7.39 -8.19 22.81
C ALA A 223 -6.48 -7.18 23.53
N VAL A 224 -6.66 -7.06 24.85
CA VAL A 224 -5.88 -6.15 25.72
C VAL A 224 -4.42 -6.61 25.88
N THR A 225 -3.95 -7.60 25.10
CA THR A 225 -2.57 -8.10 25.16
C THR A 225 -1.54 -7.07 24.70
N HIS A 226 -1.96 -5.96 24.09
CA HIS A 226 -1.14 -4.79 23.73
C HIS A 226 0.10 -5.11 22.89
N GLU A 227 0.14 -6.22 22.14
CA GLU A 227 1.34 -6.57 21.37
C GLU A 227 1.61 -5.58 20.23
N PHE A 228 0.55 -5.10 19.58
CA PHE A 228 0.59 -4.06 18.55
C PHE A 228 -0.72 -3.27 18.56
N ASP A 229 -0.69 -2.05 18.02
CA ASP A 229 -1.85 -1.13 18.02
C ASP A 229 -2.46 -0.94 16.63
N ALA A 230 -1.68 -1.20 15.58
CA ALA A 230 -2.12 -1.00 14.22
C ALA A 230 -1.53 -2.05 13.27
N CYS A 231 -2.23 -2.26 12.17
CA CYS A 231 -1.77 -3.09 11.08
C CYS A 231 -1.71 -2.27 9.80
N VAL A 232 -0.69 -2.57 8.99
CA VAL A 232 -0.52 -2.07 7.62
C VAL A 232 -0.52 -3.24 6.64
N GLY A 233 -0.60 -2.97 5.35
CA GLY A 233 -0.42 -3.98 4.31
C GLY A 233 -0.96 -3.47 2.99
N ASP A 234 -1.09 -4.36 2.00
CA ASP A 234 -1.76 -4.06 0.74
C ASP A 234 -2.91 -5.04 0.47
N VAL A 235 -3.90 -4.56 -0.29
CA VAL A 235 -5.15 -5.27 -0.49
C VAL A 235 -5.60 -5.21 -1.95
N GLU A 236 -6.12 -6.34 -2.43
CA GLU A 236 -6.87 -6.42 -3.67
C GLU A 236 -8.36 -6.16 -3.35
N MET A 237 -8.94 -5.13 -3.98
CA MET A 237 -10.30 -4.66 -3.68
C MET A 237 -11.38 -5.73 -3.89
N GLY A 238 -11.19 -6.61 -4.88
CA GLY A 238 -12.18 -7.63 -5.25
C GLY A 238 -12.25 -8.83 -4.31
N VAL A 239 -11.24 -9.00 -3.43
CA VAL A 239 -10.99 -10.24 -2.69
C VAL A 239 -10.78 -9.94 -1.21
N ALA A 240 -9.57 -9.56 -0.82
CA ALA A 240 -9.21 -9.37 0.58
C ALA A 240 -9.96 -8.19 1.22
N LYS A 241 -10.24 -7.12 0.46
CA LYS A 241 -11.02 -5.98 1.01
C LYS A 241 -12.44 -6.38 1.38
N LYS A 242 -13.09 -7.25 0.60
CA LYS A 242 -14.43 -7.78 0.94
C LYS A 242 -14.43 -8.57 2.24
N ALA A 243 -13.33 -9.26 2.54
CA ALA A 243 -13.18 -9.96 3.80
C ALA A 243 -13.08 -8.97 4.98
N LEU A 244 -12.30 -7.89 4.84
CA LEU A 244 -12.24 -6.83 5.85
C LEU A 244 -13.61 -6.15 6.03
N ASP A 245 -14.32 -5.88 4.94
CA ASP A 245 -15.67 -5.28 4.96
C ASP A 245 -16.72 -6.19 5.59
N TYR A 246 -16.61 -7.51 5.40
CA TYR A 246 -17.46 -8.47 6.10
C TYR A 246 -17.28 -8.36 7.62
N PHE A 247 -16.08 -8.07 8.12
CA PHE A 247 -15.86 -7.82 9.54
C PHE A 247 -16.14 -6.37 9.95
N GLN A 248 -16.66 -5.55 9.03
CA GLN A 248 -16.87 -4.11 9.20
C GLN A 248 -15.61 -3.40 9.74
N LEU A 249 -14.43 -3.89 9.35
CA LEU A 249 -13.16 -3.38 9.84
C LEU A 249 -12.90 -1.99 9.25
N PRO A 250 -12.79 -0.94 10.08
CA PRO A 250 -12.45 0.39 9.60
C PRO A 250 -11.04 0.38 9.03
N THR A 251 -10.91 0.68 7.73
CA THR A 251 -9.64 0.68 7.01
C THR A 251 -9.45 2.00 6.28
N THR A 252 -8.24 2.54 6.32
CA THR A 252 -7.85 3.69 5.50
C THR A 252 -7.06 3.18 4.30
N LEU A 253 -7.52 3.48 3.08
CA LEU A 253 -6.89 3.08 1.82
C LEU A 253 -6.10 4.23 1.21
N ILE A 254 -4.88 3.95 0.76
CA ILE A 254 -4.04 4.89 0.02
C ILE A 254 -4.01 4.42 -1.44
N ARG A 255 -4.55 5.23 -2.34
CA ARG A 255 -4.75 4.87 -3.76
C ARG A 255 -3.66 5.42 -4.66
N GLY A 256 -3.24 6.67 -4.43
CA GLY A 256 -2.27 7.38 -5.26
C GLY A 256 -0.86 6.87 -5.02
N THR A 257 -0.61 5.70 -5.57
CA THR A 257 0.60 4.91 -5.35
C THR A 257 0.99 4.20 -6.64
N VAL A 258 2.28 3.98 -6.80
CA VAL A 258 2.87 3.30 -7.97
C VAL A 258 3.70 2.14 -7.45
N PRO A 259 3.13 0.92 -7.32
CA PRO A 259 3.87 -0.22 -6.80
C PRO A 259 4.99 -0.61 -7.76
N TYR A 260 6.21 -0.78 -7.24
CA TYR A 260 7.35 -1.23 -8.01
C TYR A 260 8.07 -2.37 -7.29
N CYS A 261 8.53 -3.36 -8.06
CA CYS A 261 9.47 -4.35 -7.61
C CYS A 261 10.24 -4.90 -8.82
N GLU A 262 11.43 -5.43 -8.57
CA GLU A 262 12.27 -6.04 -9.59
C GLU A 262 11.59 -7.29 -10.20
N GLU A 263 11.86 -7.58 -11.48
CA GLU A 263 11.27 -8.74 -12.18
C GLU A 263 11.61 -10.09 -11.52
N SER A 264 12.76 -10.15 -10.86
CA SER A 264 13.20 -11.32 -10.10
C SER A 264 12.52 -11.46 -8.73
N SER A 265 11.71 -10.49 -8.31
CA SER A 265 11.00 -10.50 -7.04
C SER A 265 9.88 -11.55 -7.05
N PHE A 266 9.69 -12.20 -5.90
CA PHE A 266 8.58 -13.13 -5.69
C PHE A 266 7.20 -12.46 -5.87
N GLY A 267 7.10 -11.15 -5.61
CA GLY A 267 5.86 -10.38 -5.76
C GLY A 267 5.60 -9.84 -7.16
N PHE A 268 6.55 -9.94 -8.10
CA PHE A 268 6.49 -9.26 -9.40
C PHE A 268 5.19 -9.53 -10.16
N PHE A 269 4.85 -10.80 -10.34
CA PHE A 269 3.66 -11.21 -11.10
C PHE A 269 2.38 -10.62 -10.51
N ASN A 270 2.29 -10.59 -9.17
CA ASN A 270 1.15 -10.03 -8.47
C ASN A 270 1.01 -8.53 -8.73
N TYR A 271 2.08 -7.75 -8.61
CA TYR A 271 2.04 -6.30 -8.82
C TYR A 271 1.98 -5.87 -10.29
N GLN A 272 2.41 -6.71 -11.22
CA GLN A 272 2.34 -6.44 -12.66
C GLN A 272 0.91 -6.61 -13.21
N HIS A 273 0.16 -7.59 -12.69
CA HIS A 273 -1.13 -8.00 -13.27
C HIS A 273 -2.34 -7.71 -12.41
N ARG A 274 -2.17 -7.20 -11.17
CA ARG A 274 -3.27 -6.89 -10.27
C ARG A 274 -3.15 -5.50 -9.69
N THR A 275 -4.30 -4.87 -9.44
CA THR A 275 -4.37 -3.62 -8.70
C THR A 275 -4.34 -3.92 -7.20
N ARG A 276 -3.37 -3.32 -6.51
CA ARG A 276 -3.17 -3.45 -5.07
C ARG A 276 -3.08 -2.04 -4.48
N HIS A 277 -3.78 -1.82 -3.39
CA HIS A 277 -3.71 -0.55 -2.66
C HIS A 277 -3.21 -0.79 -1.25
N PRO A 278 -2.26 0.02 -0.76
CA PRO A 278 -1.92 0.03 0.64
C PRO A 278 -3.12 0.39 1.50
N TYR A 279 -3.18 -0.24 2.67
CA TYR A 279 -4.19 0.03 3.68
C TYR A 279 -3.58 -0.01 5.08
N ALA A 280 -4.28 0.61 6.02
CA ALA A 280 -4.02 0.47 7.44
C ALA A 280 -5.33 0.35 8.22
N PHE A 281 -5.27 -0.28 9.40
CA PHE A 281 -6.34 -0.25 10.38
C PHE A 281 -5.79 -0.16 11.81
N CYS A 282 -6.54 0.48 12.69
CA CYS A 282 -6.26 0.52 14.12
C CYS A 282 -6.92 -0.67 14.82
N CYS A 283 -6.22 -1.32 15.74
CA CYS A 283 -6.76 -2.45 16.49
C CYS A 283 -7.91 -2.01 17.42
N ALA A 284 -7.87 -0.77 17.91
CA ALA A 284 -8.93 -0.18 18.72
C ALA A 284 -10.23 0.08 17.93
N ASP A 285 -10.16 0.11 16.58
CA ASP A 285 -11.34 0.28 15.72
C ASP A 285 -12.11 -1.04 15.52
N ILE A 286 -11.57 -2.18 15.96
CA ILE A 286 -12.18 -3.49 15.77
C ILE A 286 -13.45 -3.60 16.62
N SER A 287 -14.60 -3.76 15.97
CA SER A 287 -15.90 -3.82 16.64
C SER A 287 -16.12 -5.15 17.38
N ALA A 288 -16.06 -5.10 18.72
CA ALA A 288 -16.38 -6.26 19.57
C ALA A 288 -17.80 -6.80 19.30
N HIS A 289 -18.77 -5.92 19.03
CA HIS A 289 -20.13 -6.32 18.65
C HIS A 289 -20.14 -7.13 17.35
N ARG A 290 -19.40 -6.69 16.31
CA ARG A 290 -19.32 -7.41 15.04
C ARG A 290 -18.63 -8.77 15.21
N LEU A 291 -17.54 -8.82 15.98
CA LEU A 291 -16.88 -10.08 16.28
C LEU A 291 -17.81 -11.06 17.00
N ALA A 292 -18.60 -10.59 17.98
CA ALA A 292 -19.58 -11.42 18.69
C ALA A 292 -20.69 -11.94 17.77
N ALA A 293 -21.19 -11.12 16.84
CA ALA A 293 -22.20 -11.55 15.87
C ALA A 293 -21.66 -12.65 14.93
N VAL A 294 -20.44 -12.48 14.41
CA VAL A 294 -19.78 -13.49 13.56
C VAL A 294 -19.51 -14.78 14.36
N ASP A 295 -19.05 -14.66 15.60
CA ASP A 295 -18.81 -15.78 16.50
C ASP A 295 -20.09 -16.57 16.81
N ALA A 296 -21.20 -15.88 17.05
CA ALA A 296 -22.52 -16.48 17.26
C ALA A 296 -23.03 -17.21 16.01
N ALA A 297 -22.80 -16.65 14.81
CA ALA A 297 -23.14 -17.32 13.55
C ALA A 297 -22.30 -18.59 13.34
N LEU A 298 -20.99 -18.52 13.60
CA LEU A 298 -20.10 -19.68 13.50
C LEU A 298 -20.41 -20.77 14.53
N SER A 299 -20.95 -20.38 15.69
CA SER A 299 -21.38 -21.30 16.75
C SER A 299 -22.66 -22.08 16.40
N GLN A 300 -23.28 -21.83 15.25
CA GLN A 300 -24.40 -22.64 14.76
C GLN A 300 -23.89 -23.77 13.84
N PRO A 301 -24.46 -24.98 13.92
CA PRO A 301 -24.01 -26.13 13.14
C PRO A 301 -24.51 -26.08 11.69
N GLY A 302 -23.81 -26.78 10.79
CA GLY A 302 -24.34 -27.10 9.47
C GLY A 302 -24.84 -25.89 8.66
N LYS A 303 -25.95 -26.11 7.94
CA LYS A 303 -26.60 -25.12 7.07
C LYS A 303 -27.06 -23.86 7.81
N SER A 304 -27.53 -23.97 9.05
CA SER A 304 -28.01 -22.79 9.80
C SER A 304 -26.88 -21.81 10.10
N GLY A 305 -25.68 -22.31 10.44
CA GLY A 305 -24.49 -21.45 10.57
C GLY A 305 -24.12 -20.76 9.27
N ILE A 306 -24.19 -21.47 8.14
CA ILE A 306 -23.95 -20.87 6.82
C ILE A 306 -24.98 -19.78 6.49
N GLU A 307 -26.27 -20.02 6.75
CA GLU A 307 -27.33 -19.05 6.55
C GLU A 307 -27.16 -17.82 7.45
N ALA A 308 -26.78 -18.02 8.72
CA ALA A 308 -26.46 -16.93 9.65
C ALA A 308 -25.27 -16.09 9.15
N LEU A 309 -24.21 -16.73 8.64
CA LEU A 309 -23.05 -16.03 8.07
C LEU A 309 -23.40 -15.21 6.83
N ILE A 310 -24.31 -15.69 5.98
CA ILE A 310 -24.82 -14.91 4.84
C ILE A 310 -25.59 -13.69 5.31
N ALA A 311 -26.48 -13.87 6.28
CA ALA A 311 -27.35 -12.81 6.77
C ALA A 311 -26.54 -11.60 7.25
N LEU A 312 -25.37 -11.86 7.87
CA LEU A 312 -24.44 -10.82 8.31
C LEU A 312 -23.85 -9.97 7.16
N ARG A 313 -23.97 -10.36 5.88
CA ARG A 313 -23.47 -9.58 4.74
C ARG A 313 -24.32 -8.33 4.45
N GLY A 314 -25.63 -8.39 4.72
CA GLY A 314 -26.56 -7.29 4.42
C GLY A 314 -26.34 -6.04 5.27
N ASP A 315 -25.74 -6.22 6.44
CA ASP A 315 -25.37 -5.15 7.37
C ASP A 315 -23.89 -4.78 7.17
N ALA A 316 -23.54 -3.85 6.29
CA ALA A 316 -22.19 -3.28 6.33
C ALA A 316 -22.06 -1.96 5.57
N CYS A 317 -21.94 -0.87 6.31
CA CYS A 317 -20.96 0.15 5.98
C CYS A 317 -19.93 0.12 7.12
N ALA A 318 -18.66 -0.16 6.81
CA ALA A 318 -17.62 -0.07 7.83
C ALA A 318 -17.56 1.38 8.33
N PRO A 319 -17.45 1.60 9.66
CA PRO A 319 -17.27 2.95 10.16
C PRO A 319 -15.96 3.54 9.63
N ARG A 320 -15.86 4.87 9.69
CA ARG A 320 -14.64 5.58 9.36
C ARG A 320 -13.52 5.16 10.34
N SER A 321 -12.32 4.87 9.83
CA SER A 321 -11.19 4.54 10.69
C SER A 321 -10.71 5.75 11.49
N SER A 322 -10.28 5.51 12.73
CA SER A 322 -9.62 6.51 13.56
C SER A 322 -8.27 6.97 12.99
N LEU A 323 -7.66 6.17 12.11
CA LEU A 323 -6.44 6.52 11.38
C LEU A 323 -6.66 7.56 10.29
N GLU A 324 -7.90 7.81 9.86
CA GLU A 324 -8.17 8.78 8.82
C GLU A 324 -8.22 10.22 9.41
N PRO A 325 -7.50 11.19 8.81
CA PRO A 325 -7.62 12.61 9.18
C PRO A 325 -9.05 13.11 9.06
N ALA A 326 -9.47 14.06 9.91
CA ALA A 326 -10.85 14.56 9.90
C ALA A 326 -11.29 15.10 8.51
N GLY A 327 -10.40 15.80 7.80
CA GLY A 327 -10.60 16.29 6.43
C GLY A 327 -10.42 15.25 5.31
N GLY A 328 -10.16 13.99 5.67
CA GLY A 328 -9.81 12.93 4.73
C GLY A 328 -8.34 12.98 4.32
N LEU A 329 -7.95 12.01 3.48
CA LEU A 329 -6.59 11.99 2.94
C LEU A 329 -6.39 13.10 1.89
N PRO A 330 -5.16 13.64 1.76
CA PRO A 330 -4.83 14.58 0.69
C PRO A 330 -5.18 14.05 -0.70
N PRO A 331 -5.47 14.91 -1.69
CA PRO A 331 -5.85 14.49 -3.04
C PRO A 331 -4.84 13.55 -3.70
N LEU A 332 -3.53 13.76 -3.49
CA LEU A 332 -2.48 12.87 -4.00
C LEU A 332 -2.68 11.42 -3.53
N ASN A 333 -2.98 11.19 -2.25
CA ASN A 333 -3.20 9.84 -1.72
C ASN A 333 -4.52 9.20 -2.18
N ARG A 334 -5.47 9.99 -2.69
CA ARG A 334 -6.79 9.49 -3.15
C ARG A 334 -6.84 9.24 -4.65
N MET A 335 -5.86 9.72 -5.40
CA MET A 335 -5.78 9.56 -6.84
C MET A 335 -5.76 8.08 -7.24
N ASP A 336 -6.55 7.69 -8.24
CA ASP A 336 -6.53 6.33 -8.75
C ASP A 336 -5.58 6.28 -9.96
N LEU A 337 -4.36 5.81 -9.73
CA LEU A 337 -3.36 5.64 -10.77
C LEU A 337 -3.52 4.27 -11.42
N ALA A 338 -3.49 4.23 -12.75
CA ALA A 338 -3.56 2.97 -13.48
C ALA A 338 -2.35 2.08 -13.15
N GLN A 339 -2.60 0.93 -12.52
CA GLN A 339 -1.55 -0.05 -12.21
C GLN A 339 -1.50 -1.16 -13.26
N VAL A 340 -2.63 -1.81 -13.54
CA VAL A 340 -2.70 -2.95 -14.46
C VAL A 340 -2.35 -2.51 -15.88
N GLY A 341 -1.49 -3.28 -16.54
CA GLY A 341 -1.03 -3.00 -17.90
C GLY A 341 0.08 -1.95 -17.99
N MET A 342 0.44 -1.29 -16.89
CA MET A 342 1.62 -0.43 -16.83
C MET A 342 2.87 -1.30 -16.56
N PRO A 343 3.86 -1.34 -17.47
CA PRO A 343 5.11 -2.08 -17.26
C PRO A 343 5.88 -1.55 -16.04
N MET A 344 6.62 -2.42 -15.33
CA MET A 344 7.47 -1.98 -14.22
C MET A 344 8.52 -0.93 -14.62
N LEU A 345 8.98 -0.94 -15.88
CA LEU A 345 9.87 0.11 -16.39
C LEU A 345 9.23 1.50 -16.33
N ASN A 346 7.99 1.65 -16.81
CA ASN A 346 7.27 2.93 -16.75
C ASN A 346 7.03 3.35 -15.29
N ARG A 347 6.73 2.39 -14.40
CA ARG A 347 6.58 2.67 -12.97
C ARG A 347 7.88 3.16 -12.35
N ARG A 348 9.01 2.57 -12.73
CA ARG A 348 10.34 3.01 -12.32
C ARG A 348 10.62 4.44 -12.78
N GLU A 349 10.29 4.78 -14.02
CA GLU A 349 10.44 6.15 -14.54
C GLU A 349 9.60 7.16 -13.76
N MET A 350 8.36 6.80 -13.39
CA MET A 350 7.52 7.65 -12.53
C MET A 350 8.12 7.84 -11.13
N LEU A 351 8.66 6.77 -10.54
CA LEU A 351 9.34 6.85 -9.24
C LEU A 351 10.63 7.70 -9.32
N GLN A 352 11.39 7.59 -10.40
CA GLN A 352 12.58 8.41 -10.65
C GLN A 352 12.23 9.90 -10.79
N LEU A 353 11.14 10.21 -11.50
CA LEU A 353 10.61 11.57 -11.57
C LEU A 353 10.17 12.07 -10.18
N GLY A 354 9.50 11.22 -9.40
CA GLY A 354 9.12 11.51 -8.02
C GLY A 354 10.34 11.81 -7.14
N GLU A 355 11.39 11.00 -7.20
CA GLU A 355 12.65 11.24 -6.48
C GLU A 355 13.33 12.53 -6.94
N TRP A 356 13.30 12.85 -8.24
CA TRP A 356 13.78 14.13 -8.74
C TRP A 356 12.99 15.30 -8.14
N LEU A 357 11.65 15.20 -8.11
CA LEU A 357 10.79 16.23 -7.51
C LEU A 357 11.08 16.42 -6.03
N ARG A 358 11.33 15.34 -5.27
CA ARG A 358 11.68 15.41 -3.84
C ARG A 358 13.01 16.12 -3.56
N ARG A 359 13.83 16.39 -4.58
CA ARG A 359 15.04 17.22 -4.47
C ARG A 359 14.75 18.72 -4.59
N THR A 360 13.57 19.10 -5.07
CA THR A 360 13.15 20.50 -5.08
C THR A 360 12.61 20.87 -3.70
N GLU A 361 12.92 22.09 -3.29
CA GLU A 361 12.59 22.62 -1.96
C GLU A 361 11.10 22.43 -1.57
N PRO A 362 10.11 22.70 -2.45
CA PRO A 362 8.69 22.57 -2.11
C PRO A 362 8.19 21.15 -1.89
N PHE A 363 8.86 20.15 -2.47
CA PHE A 363 8.38 18.77 -2.50
C PHE A 363 9.24 17.80 -1.68
N ARG A 364 10.26 18.29 -1.00
CA ARG A 364 11.15 17.49 -0.13
C ARG A 364 10.41 16.68 0.94
N GLY A 365 9.26 17.18 1.40
CA GLY A 365 8.44 16.56 2.44
C GLY A 365 7.47 15.50 1.94
N LEU A 366 7.32 15.35 0.61
CA LEU A 366 6.42 14.35 0.05
C LEU A 366 6.99 12.94 0.25
N SER A 367 6.08 12.00 0.52
CA SER A 367 6.39 10.57 0.44
C SER A 367 6.73 10.15 -1.00
N VAL A 368 7.35 8.99 -1.15
CA VAL A 368 7.68 8.42 -2.47
C VAL A 368 6.43 8.30 -3.35
N ALA A 369 5.33 7.80 -2.78
CA ALA A 369 4.07 7.63 -3.48
C ALA A 369 3.43 8.98 -3.91
N GLU A 370 3.42 9.97 -3.01
CA GLU A 370 2.88 11.31 -3.33
C GLU A 370 3.69 12.00 -4.43
N ALA A 371 5.02 11.91 -4.38
CA ALA A 371 5.88 12.53 -5.38
C ALA A 371 5.73 11.87 -6.76
N ALA A 372 5.61 10.54 -6.80
CA ALA A 372 5.35 9.82 -8.05
C ALA A 372 3.96 10.15 -8.62
N ALA A 373 2.94 10.23 -7.77
CA ALA A 373 1.59 10.66 -8.17
C ALA A 373 1.58 12.12 -8.65
N LEU A 374 2.31 13.02 -7.99
CA LEU A 374 2.48 14.38 -8.45
C LEU A 374 3.14 14.42 -9.82
N GLY A 375 4.15 13.59 -10.05
CA GLY A 375 4.84 13.40 -11.33
C GLY A 375 3.90 13.22 -12.53
N THR A 376 2.77 12.54 -12.35
CA THR A 376 1.79 12.29 -13.42
C THR A 376 0.96 13.50 -13.79
N LEU A 377 1.02 14.57 -12.99
CA LEU A 377 0.28 15.82 -13.20
C LEU A 377 1.15 16.93 -13.80
N LEU A 378 2.47 16.75 -13.88
CA LEU A 378 3.35 17.73 -14.51
C LEU A 378 3.45 17.48 -16.01
N ARG A 379 3.60 18.57 -16.77
CA ARG A 379 3.95 18.52 -18.19
C ARG A 379 5.43 18.80 -18.37
N ARG A 380 6.17 17.86 -18.97
CA ARG A 380 7.56 18.12 -19.38
C ARG A 380 7.57 18.98 -20.66
N THR A 381 8.41 20.01 -20.69
CA THR A 381 8.61 20.91 -21.83
C THR A 381 10.10 21.14 -22.07
N THR A 382 10.50 21.25 -23.33
CA THR A 382 11.87 21.63 -23.71
C THR A 382 11.91 23.10 -24.10
N PHE A 383 13.08 23.74 -23.94
CA PHE A 383 13.29 25.13 -24.34
C PHE A 383 14.67 25.33 -24.99
N ALA A 384 14.77 26.32 -25.86
CA ALA A 384 16.01 26.74 -26.49
C ALA A 384 16.69 27.90 -25.73
N ALA A 385 17.99 28.09 -25.94
CA ALA A 385 18.68 29.30 -25.44
C ALA A 385 18.05 30.56 -26.06
N GLY A 386 17.87 31.60 -25.23
CA GLY A 386 17.20 32.84 -25.58
C GLY A 386 15.67 32.77 -25.58
N GLU A 387 15.08 31.59 -25.38
CA GLU A 387 13.63 31.43 -25.30
C GLU A 387 13.09 32.08 -24.01
N ARG A 388 11.98 32.83 -24.13
CA ARG A 388 11.32 33.45 -22.99
C ARG A 388 10.34 32.47 -22.36
N LEU A 389 10.67 31.98 -21.17
CA LEU A 389 9.89 30.99 -20.42
C LEU A 389 8.75 31.65 -19.63
N LEU A 390 8.95 32.88 -19.16
CA LEU A 390 7.94 33.68 -18.48
C LEU A 390 8.05 35.13 -18.92
N ARG A 391 6.91 35.81 -19.12
CA ARG A 391 6.87 37.23 -19.48
C ARG A 391 6.24 38.05 -18.37
N CYS A 392 6.88 39.15 -17.98
CA CYS A 392 6.29 40.09 -17.05
C CYS A 392 4.93 40.61 -17.57
N GLY A 393 3.92 40.64 -16.71
CA GLY A 393 2.54 40.99 -17.05
C GLY A 393 1.71 39.87 -17.67
N SER A 394 2.27 38.68 -17.95
CA SER A 394 1.48 37.56 -18.49
C SER A 394 0.62 36.89 -17.42
N ALA A 395 -0.50 36.32 -17.85
CA ALA A 395 -1.35 35.50 -17.00
C ALA A 395 -0.58 34.27 -16.44
N PRO A 396 -0.93 33.81 -15.23
CA PRO A 396 -0.25 32.67 -14.59
C PRO A 396 -0.55 31.37 -15.35
N LEU A 397 0.48 30.76 -15.93
CA LEU A 397 0.39 29.42 -16.53
C LEU A 397 0.57 28.31 -15.50
N GLY A 398 1.27 28.59 -14.40
CA GLY A 398 1.63 27.60 -13.40
C GLY A 398 3.02 27.87 -12.79
N VAL A 399 3.56 26.88 -12.10
CA VAL A 399 4.93 26.87 -11.59
C VAL A 399 5.80 26.02 -12.51
N THR A 400 6.96 26.53 -12.89
CA THR A 400 7.92 25.84 -13.76
C THR A 400 9.15 25.45 -12.96
N PHE A 401 9.52 24.17 -12.97
CA PHE A 401 10.71 23.61 -12.32
C PHE A 401 11.75 23.30 -13.39
N ILE A 402 12.96 23.83 -13.25
CA ILE A 402 14.05 23.57 -14.21
C ILE A 402 14.62 22.18 -13.95
N GLU A 403 14.53 21.31 -14.96
CA GLU A 403 15.06 19.95 -14.92
C GLU A 403 16.51 19.91 -15.43
N GLN A 404 16.77 20.61 -16.54
CA GLN A 404 18.09 20.77 -17.15
C GLN A 404 18.23 22.17 -17.76
N GLY A 405 19.45 22.68 -17.79
CA GLY A 405 19.77 24.00 -18.34
C GLY A 405 19.72 25.13 -17.30
N LEU A 406 19.96 26.35 -17.77
CA LEU A 406 19.96 27.57 -16.96
C LEU A 406 18.99 28.58 -17.56
N ALA A 407 18.34 29.36 -16.70
CA ALA A 407 17.56 30.52 -17.09
C ALA A 407 17.89 31.71 -16.18
N VAL A 408 17.61 32.91 -16.70
CA VAL A 408 17.85 34.17 -16.03
C VAL A 408 16.50 34.79 -15.72
N LEU A 409 16.24 34.99 -14.43
CA LEU A 409 15.06 35.65 -13.90
C LEU A 409 15.38 37.12 -13.64
N SER A 410 14.59 38.01 -14.22
CA SER A 410 14.75 39.46 -14.10
C SER A 410 13.47 40.07 -13.53
N CYS A 411 13.58 40.70 -12.36
CA CYS A 411 12.48 41.45 -11.74
C CYS A 411 12.71 42.95 -11.92
N VAL A 412 11.68 43.69 -12.34
CA VAL A 412 11.72 45.15 -12.37
C VAL A 412 10.96 45.68 -11.15
N GLY A 413 11.70 46.15 -10.13
CA GLY A 413 11.11 46.79 -8.97
C GLY A 413 10.54 48.18 -9.34
N ARG A 414 9.43 48.60 -8.71
CA ARG A 414 8.85 49.94 -8.92
C ARG A 414 9.80 51.10 -8.56
N SER A 415 10.81 50.84 -7.74
CA SER A 415 11.71 51.84 -7.17
C SER A 415 13.17 51.69 -7.62
N GLN A 416 13.50 50.69 -8.46
CA GLN A 416 14.86 50.48 -8.94
C GLN A 416 14.90 50.52 -10.48
N PRO A 417 15.76 51.37 -11.09
CA PRO A 417 15.90 51.45 -12.54
C PRO A 417 16.67 50.27 -13.14
N VAL A 418 17.38 49.47 -12.32
CA VAL A 418 18.13 48.29 -12.76
C VAL A 418 17.40 47.03 -12.31
N PRO A 419 17.06 46.09 -13.21
CA PRO A 419 16.42 44.85 -12.82
C PRO A 419 17.34 43.99 -11.96
N SER A 420 16.82 43.42 -10.87
CA SER A 420 17.53 42.40 -10.12
C SER A 420 17.55 41.11 -10.95
N VAL A 421 18.74 40.56 -11.17
CA VAL A 421 18.96 39.37 -12.00
C VAL A 421 19.34 38.20 -11.10
N LEU A 422 18.62 37.09 -11.24
CA LEU A 422 18.88 35.84 -10.54
C LEU A 422 19.02 34.71 -11.57
N GLU A 423 20.09 33.93 -11.45
CA GLU A 423 20.22 32.68 -12.20
C GLU A 423 19.37 31.59 -11.54
N VAL A 424 18.62 30.84 -12.34
CA VAL A 424 17.85 29.67 -11.91
C VAL A 424 18.30 28.46 -12.71
N GLY A 425 18.67 27.39 -12.02
CA GLY A 425 19.21 26.17 -12.60
C GLY A 425 18.44 24.92 -12.18
N PRO A 426 19.01 23.72 -12.39
CA PRO A 426 18.36 22.47 -12.02
C PRO A 426 17.90 22.46 -10.56
N PHE A 427 16.68 21.98 -10.33
CA PHE A 427 15.96 21.97 -9.03
C PHE A 427 15.40 23.31 -8.57
N ASP A 428 15.77 24.43 -9.19
CA ASP A 428 15.08 25.70 -9.00
C ASP A 428 13.74 25.73 -9.73
N TYR A 429 12.89 26.67 -9.33
CA TYR A 429 11.57 26.84 -9.91
C TYR A 429 11.15 28.30 -9.93
N PHE A 430 10.18 28.66 -10.77
CA PHE A 430 9.61 30.01 -10.83
C PHE A 430 8.13 30.03 -11.18
N GLY A 431 7.48 31.18 -10.97
CA GLY A 431 6.05 31.39 -11.25
C GLY A 431 5.13 31.20 -10.04
N GLU A 432 5.66 30.78 -8.89
CA GLU A 432 4.91 30.54 -7.65
C GLU A 432 4.16 31.78 -7.15
N THR A 433 4.74 32.99 -7.24
CA THR A 433 4.07 34.24 -6.84
C THR A 433 2.75 34.44 -7.60
N SER A 434 2.75 34.16 -8.91
CA SER A 434 1.57 34.31 -9.75
C SER A 434 0.48 33.28 -9.41
N VAL A 435 0.89 32.08 -8.99
CA VAL A 435 -0.01 31.01 -8.56
C VAL A 435 -0.62 31.30 -7.18
N LEU A 436 0.19 31.80 -6.23
CA LEU A 436 -0.25 32.14 -4.87
C LEU A 436 -1.13 33.38 -4.82
N CYS A 437 -0.70 34.47 -5.46
CA CYS A 437 -1.39 35.76 -5.37
C CYS A 437 -2.53 35.89 -6.40
N GLY A 438 -2.62 34.96 -7.36
CA GLY A 438 -3.62 34.99 -8.42
C GLY A 438 -3.46 36.15 -9.41
N GLY A 439 -2.30 36.80 -9.41
CA GLY A 439 -1.96 37.94 -10.26
C GLY A 439 -1.16 37.57 -11.51
N VAL A 440 -0.77 38.60 -12.26
CA VAL A 440 0.15 38.45 -13.40
C VAL A 440 1.58 38.19 -12.93
N SER A 441 2.42 37.69 -13.83
CA SER A 441 3.84 37.47 -13.55
C SER A 441 4.56 38.81 -13.33
N GLU A 442 5.34 38.94 -12.26
CA GLU A 442 6.10 40.17 -11.95
C GLU A 442 7.54 40.15 -12.47
N ALA A 443 7.93 39.05 -13.14
CA ALA A 443 9.29 38.82 -13.63
C ALA A 443 9.29 38.31 -15.07
N ASP A 444 10.35 38.64 -15.80
CA ASP A 444 10.72 37.95 -17.03
C ASP A 444 11.67 36.80 -16.70
N VAL A 445 11.52 35.66 -17.38
CA VAL A 445 12.46 34.54 -17.30
C VAL A 445 12.86 34.15 -18.71
N VAL A 446 14.16 34.18 -19.00
CA VAL A 446 14.74 33.86 -20.31
C VAL A 446 15.77 32.74 -20.16
N ALA A 447 15.66 31.70 -20.97
CA ALA A 447 16.62 30.60 -20.97
C ALA A 447 18.01 31.09 -21.41
N ALA A 448 19.04 30.82 -20.61
CA ALA A 448 20.43 31.09 -20.95
C ALA A 448 21.05 29.95 -21.78
N THR A 449 20.63 28.71 -21.54
CA THR A 449 21.04 27.51 -22.28
C THR A 449 19.82 26.75 -22.78
N PRO A 450 19.92 25.86 -23.78
CA PRO A 450 18.85 24.89 -24.04
C PRO A 450 18.67 23.96 -22.83
N GLY A 451 17.46 23.43 -22.66
CA GLY A 451 17.14 22.61 -21.50
C GLY A 451 15.72 22.04 -21.48
N SER A 452 15.35 21.50 -20.33
CA SER A 452 14.01 20.95 -20.07
C SER A 452 13.48 21.45 -18.72
N ALA A 453 12.16 21.52 -18.62
CA ALA A 453 11.45 21.90 -17.41
C ALA A 453 10.19 21.06 -17.21
N LEU A 454 9.71 21.02 -15.98
CA LEU A 454 8.43 20.46 -15.59
C LEU A 454 7.48 21.60 -15.21
N VAL A 455 6.32 21.65 -15.86
CA VAL A 455 5.31 22.67 -15.62
C VAL A 455 4.16 22.08 -14.80
N LEU A 456 3.95 22.65 -13.62
CA LEU A 456 2.81 22.39 -12.74
C LEU A 456 1.72 23.43 -13.02
N GLY A 457 0.58 22.99 -13.57
CA GLY A 457 -0.55 23.88 -13.83
C GLY A 457 -1.12 24.54 -12.57
N ARG A 458 -1.67 25.75 -12.71
CA ARG A 458 -2.31 26.48 -11.60
C ARG A 458 -3.50 25.70 -11.02
N ASP A 459 -4.26 25.02 -11.85
CA ASP A 459 -5.36 24.15 -11.47
C ASP A 459 -4.89 22.97 -10.62
N VAL A 460 -3.76 22.35 -10.99
CA VAL A 460 -3.15 21.28 -10.20
C VAL A 460 -2.76 21.80 -8.82
N TYR A 461 -2.11 22.97 -8.73
CA TYR A 461 -1.80 23.57 -7.44
C TYR A 461 -3.06 23.77 -6.59
N SER A 462 -4.08 24.46 -7.14
CA SER A 462 -5.29 24.81 -6.40
C SER A 462 -6.10 23.58 -5.95
N ASN A 463 -6.17 22.53 -6.76
CA ASN A 463 -7.01 21.35 -6.49
C ASN A 463 -6.28 20.24 -5.73
N VAL A 464 -4.95 20.19 -5.81
CA VAL A 464 -4.15 19.07 -5.27
C VAL A 464 -3.22 19.54 -4.16
N LEU A 465 -2.37 20.53 -4.44
CA LEU A 465 -1.25 20.88 -3.55
C LEU A 465 -1.59 21.94 -2.50
N SER A 466 -2.60 22.78 -2.73
CA SER A 466 -3.06 23.81 -1.78
C SER A 466 -3.51 23.22 -0.43
N SER A 467 -3.84 21.93 -0.40
CA SER A 467 -4.22 21.19 0.80
C SER A 467 -3.03 20.64 1.61
N LEU A 468 -1.79 20.78 1.10
CA LEU A 468 -0.57 20.32 1.74
C LEU A 468 0.15 21.51 2.41
N PRO A 469 0.10 21.64 3.75
CA PRO A 469 0.60 22.81 4.46
C PRO A 469 2.09 23.09 4.20
N GLU A 470 2.91 22.05 4.13
CA GLU A 470 4.34 22.19 3.88
C GLU A 470 4.64 22.74 2.48
N VAL A 471 3.88 22.35 1.45
CA VAL A 471 4.06 22.88 0.09
C VAL A 471 3.66 24.35 0.05
N GLN A 472 2.54 24.70 0.70
CA GLN A 472 2.07 26.08 0.79
C GLN A 472 3.07 26.98 1.53
N ALA A 473 3.61 26.51 2.65
CA ALA A 473 4.61 27.22 3.42
C ALA A 473 5.86 27.51 2.57
N GLU A 474 6.35 26.51 1.82
CA GLU A 474 7.52 26.65 0.97
C GLU A 474 7.32 27.61 -0.21
N PHE A 475 6.18 27.52 -0.90
CA PHE A 475 5.85 28.49 -1.93
C PHE A 475 5.74 29.91 -1.37
N SER A 476 5.11 30.06 -0.19
CA SER A 476 4.93 31.37 0.45
C SER A 476 6.27 31.97 0.86
N ARG A 477 7.18 31.16 1.42
CA ARG A 477 8.55 31.55 1.78
C ARG A 477 9.31 32.05 0.55
N LYS A 478 9.30 31.28 -0.54
CA LYS A 478 10.00 31.66 -1.78
C LYS A 478 9.46 32.95 -2.41
N ALA A 479 8.14 33.10 -2.42
CA ALA A 479 7.50 34.31 -2.93
C ALA A 479 7.92 35.54 -2.12
N LEU A 480 8.02 35.42 -0.79
CA LEU A 480 8.49 36.49 0.09
C LEU A 480 9.97 36.81 -0.13
N GLU A 481 10.84 35.80 -0.26
CA GLU A 481 12.27 35.98 -0.57
C GLU A 481 12.44 36.82 -1.85
N ARG A 482 11.69 36.48 -2.91
CA ARG A 482 11.73 37.20 -4.19
C ARG A 482 11.18 38.61 -4.12
N PHE A 483 10.11 38.81 -3.35
CA PHE A 483 9.54 40.13 -3.14
C PHE A 483 10.54 41.07 -2.45
N THR A 484 11.27 40.56 -1.44
CA THR A 484 12.31 41.32 -0.74
C THR A 484 13.48 41.68 -1.65
N VAL A 485 13.92 40.75 -2.50
CA VAL A 485 14.98 40.99 -3.51
C VAL A 485 14.54 42.06 -4.51
N ALA A 486 13.29 42.00 -5.01
CA ALA A 486 12.76 42.97 -5.97
C ALA A 486 12.61 44.40 -5.39
N ARG A 487 12.57 44.54 -4.05
CA ARG A 487 12.49 45.85 -3.35
C ARG A 487 13.83 46.38 -2.84
N GLY A 488 14.94 45.65 -3.06
CA GLY A 488 16.27 46.13 -2.69
C GLY A 488 16.64 45.95 -1.22
N GLY A 489 16.07 44.96 -0.54
CA GLY A 489 16.54 44.45 0.75
C GLY A 489 16.90 45.47 1.84
N ASP A 490 15.90 45.99 2.56
CA ASP A 490 16.04 46.27 4.00
C ASP A 490 14.65 46.32 4.67
N LEU A 491 14.26 45.25 5.36
CA LEU A 491 13.12 45.25 6.31
C LEU A 491 13.60 45.34 7.76
N THR A 492 14.92 45.35 7.99
CA THR A 492 15.53 45.46 9.32
C THR A 492 15.59 46.88 9.85
N ALA A 493 15.32 47.90 9.02
CA ALA A 493 15.40 49.31 9.42
C ALA A 493 14.09 49.91 9.97
N GLU A 494 12.93 49.28 9.79
CA GLU A 494 11.61 49.87 10.17
C GLU A 494 11.00 49.36 11.49
N MET A 495 11.69 48.49 12.25
CA MET A 495 11.20 48.01 13.56
C MET A 495 11.79 48.76 14.78
N HIS A 496 12.55 49.85 14.57
CA HIS A 496 13.10 50.69 15.64
C HIS A 496 12.74 52.19 15.52
N GLN A 497 11.55 52.49 15.01
CA GLN A 497 10.83 53.75 15.27
C GLN A 497 9.43 53.43 15.74
#